data_AF-A0A3F3Q1E7-F1
#
_entry.id   AF-A0A3F3Q1E7-F1
#
_cell.length_a   1.000
_cell.length_b   1.000
_cell.length_c   1.000
_cell.angle_alpha   90.00
_cell.angle_beta   90.00
_cell.angle_gamma   90.00
#
_symmetry.space_group_name_H-M   'P 1'
#
loop_
_entity.id
_entity.type
_entity.pdbx_description
1 polymer ?
#
loop_
_entity_poly.entity_id
_entity_poly.type
_entity_poly.pdbx_seq_one_letter_code
_entity_poly.pdbx_strand_id
1 'polypeptide(L)'
;MMSILSLLFLPLFHNLAHAGTIYHSNFTSSLSPFSACNVESPSYSTATGGNLTVYFDESYYDGTRDRKGAEICVFEDGTSTNVRQMTKEGWQGFSIYVPSDTYPTDKSAIIAQQFCPGGCSSWCGTVEIVNNTLQTTHRAACSTGTTATLVDDIERDVWHSVVVHMRVSEESDGAYEVWWDGEQVYSVEDIDVGFGTWDDNDTLTTGWYFKNGEYCFDVDAYTNATRTLYFDNITWYETDDGSDDGYETVAYTGAEVIATLAAIEDPNSNSTPYIHLDNETTNPDDPGLTTTTTPKPITSDLRTAINHLLTLGGGGIFSTFRGFRMYLAFIWLDAGLALLIPTFIPVPIHMGLVSFMTVFIGRMFLATWQMAWVHVVIADKSPIVSYRRMLGYQHWRRIAPVAVLHNVVMSVTYSLNLASSRVVGRVIWVILGGEHGKGSSGGSAEGGIGVVLLMMFFLLVTVPIKAIFTRVAASMLPEGLDPIVPFDRRFGGKVISEGGAETLGIMEAWTTFEWSARVRYFKVFLKALALEVALGVLGGLLVIGELKWLLYSH
;
A
#
# COMPACT_ATOMS: atom_id res chain seq x y z
N MET A 1 22.03 -1.90 -31.42
CA MET A 1 22.41 -2.25 -30.02
C MET A 1 21.66 -1.49 -28.93
N MET A 2 20.87 -0.44 -29.19
CA MET A 2 19.91 0.11 -28.21
C MET A 2 18.50 -0.51 -28.26
N SER A 3 18.27 -1.47 -29.18
CA SER A 3 16.98 -2.15 -29.29
C SER A 3 16.87 -3.42 -28.45
N ILE A 4 17.99 -3.93 -27.90
CA ILE A 4 18.00 -5.16 -27.11
C ILE A 4 17.69 -4.86 -25.63
N LEU A 5 18.06 -3.68 -25.11
CA LEU A 5 17.71 -3.30 -23.73
C LEU A 5 16.22 -3.00 -23.55
N SER A 6 15.53 -2.49 -24.59
CA SER A 6 14.07 -2.34 -24.58
C SER A 6 13.34 -3.66 -24.87
N LEU A 7 14.01 -4.62 -25.51
CA LEU A 7 13.52 -6.00 -25.70
C LEU A 7 13.81 -6.91 -24.51
N LEU A 8 14.71 -6.53 -23.59
CA LEU A 8 15.00 -7.26 -22.36
C LEU A 8 13.95 -7.02 -21.26
N PHE A 9 13.03 -6.07 -21.46
CA PHE A 9 11.80 -5.94 -20.68
C PHE A 9 10.58 -6.61 -21.36
N LEU A 10 10.78 -7.21 -22.55
CA LEU A 10 9.73 -7.91 -23.30
C LEU A 10 9.62 -9.43 -23.08
N PRO A 11 10.55 -10.18 -22.43
CA PRO A 11 10.29 -11.57 -22.08
C PRO A 11 9.67 -11.72 -20.68
N LEU A 12 9.49 -10.65 -19.89
CA LEU A 12 8.89 -10.78 -18.56
C LEU A 12 7.37 -11.03 -18.59
N PHE A 13 6.73 -11.00 -19.77
CA PHE A 13 5.27 -11.11 -19.86
C PHE A 13 4.81 -12.02 -21.01
N HIS A 14 5.45 -13.19 -21.16
CA HIS A 14 4.81 -14.33 -21.83
C HIS A 14 4.09 -15.28 -20.87
N ASN A 15 4.10 -15.00 -19.58
CA ASN A 15 3.05 -15.48 -18.70
C ASN A 15 2.07 -14.33 -18.52
N LEU A 16 0.89 -14.46 -19.12
CA LEU A 16 -0.33 -14.04 -18.41
C LEU A 16 -0.36 -14.91 -17.14
N ALA A 17 0.46 -14.54 -16.15
CA ALA A 17 0.43 -15.17 -14.85
C ALA A 17 -0.98 -14.97 -14.31
N HIS A 18 -1.58 -16.05 -13.85
CA HIS A 18 -2.85 -15.96 -13.15
C HIS A 18 -2.60 -15.02 -11.98
N ALA A 19 -3.26 -13.86 -11.93
CA ALA A 19 -3.17 -12.99 -10.77
C ALA A 19 -3.51 -13.83 -9.54
N GLY A 20 -2.61 -13.86 -8.54
CA GLY A 20 -2.77 -14.69 -7.36
C GLY A 20 -4.06 -14.42 -6.60
N THR A 21 -4.50 -15.39 -5.79
CA THR A 21 -5.73 -15.26 -5.01
C THR A 21 -5.51 -14.32 -3.81
N ILE A 22 -6.43 -13.36 -3.61
CA ILE A 22 -6.42 -12.46 -2.45
C ILE A 22 -7.64 -12.73 -1.56
N TYR A 23 -7.39 -13.02 -0.28
CA TYR A 23 -8.40 -12.99 0.78
C TYR A 23 -8.19 -11.74 1.63
N HIS A 24 -9.20 -10.88 1.70
CA HIS A 24 -9.10 -9.63 2.45
C HIS A 24 -10.40 -9.33 3.20
N SER A 25 -10.27 -8.91 4.47
CA SER A 25 -11.38 -8.32 5.22
C SER A 25 -10.91 -7.21 6.14
N ASN A 26 -11.89 -6.36 6.41
CA ASN A 26 -11.85 -5.28 7.37
C ASN A 26 -12.87 -5.42 8.49
N PHE A 27 -13.65 -6.50 8.45
CA PHE A 27 -14.62 -6.81 9.48
C PHE A 27 -15.69 -5.72 9.68
N THR A 28 -15.94 -4.89 8.65
CA THR A 28 -17.06 -3.91 8.58
C THR A 28 -18.41 -4.50 8.93
N SER A 29 -18.64 -5.69 8.39
CA SER A 29 -19.98 -6.23 8.17
C SER A 29 -20.07 -7.71 8.50
N SER A 30 -18.96 -8.45 8.41
CA SER A 30 -18.89 -9.87 8.73
C SER A 30 -17.45 -10.35 8.82
N LEU A 31 -17.26 -11.62 9.20
CA LEU A 31 -15.97 -12.32 9.11
C LEU A 31 -15.56 -12.63 7.67
N SER A 32 -16.47 -12.57 6.69
CA SER A 32 -16.20 -12.93 5.30
C SER A 32 -15.03 -12.13 4.70
N PRO A 33 -14.14 -12.75 3.89
CA PRO A 33 -14.19 -14.13 3.39
C PRO A 33 -13.71 -15.20 4.39
N PHE A 34 -13.38 -14.80 5.62
CA PHE A 34 -12.92 -15.70 6.67
C PHE A 34 -14.08 -16.33 7.44
N SER A 35 -13.77 -17.41 8.16
CA SER A 35 -14.64 -18.10 9.09
C SER A 35 -13.91 -18.29 10.41
N ALA A 36 -14.63 -18.21 11.53
CA ALA A 36 -14.07 -18.57 12.82
C ALA A 36 -13.68 -20.06 12.82
N CYS A 37 -12.51 -20.38 13.34
CA CYS A 37 -11.96 -21.72 13.38
C CYS A 37 -11.20 -21.94 14.69
N ASN A 38 -11.03 -23.22 15.04
CA ASN A 38 -10.32 -23.64 16.24
C ASN A 38 -10.75 -22.87 17.50
N VAL A 39 -12.07 -22.81 17.68
CA VAL A 39 -12.74 -21.98 18.68
C VAL A 39 -13.95 -22.70 19.26
N GLU A 40 -14.17 -22.54 20.55
CA GLU A 40 -15.36 -23.03 21.24
C GLU A 40 -15.81 -22.03 22.32
N SER A 41 -17.14 -21.88 22.45
CA SER A 41 -17.76 -20.99 23.44
C SER A 41 -17.29 -21.32 24.88
N PRO A 42 -16.95 -20.32 25.70
CA PRO A 42 -17.23 -18.89 25.52
C PRO A 42 -16.18 -18.12 24.72
N SER A 43 -15.12 -18.76 24.24
CA SER A 43 -14.15 -18.10 23.35
C SER A 43 -14.76 -17.87 21.97
N TYR A 44 -14.34 -16.82 21.28
CA TYR A 44 -14.90 -16.45 19.98
C TYR A 44 -13.95 -15.62 19.10
N SER A 45 -14.17 -15.70 17.80
CA SER A 45 -13.66 -14.77 16.80
C SER A 45 -14.85 -14.16 16.09
N THR A 46 -15.06 -12.85 16.24
CA THR A 46 -16.22 -12.16 15.67
C THR A 46 -15.86 -10.81 15.08
N ALA A 47 -16.51 -10.47 13.97
CA ALA A 47 -16.42 -9.15 13.36
C ALA A 47 -17.50 -8.25 13.96
N THR A 48 -17.12 -7.29 14.81
CA THR A 48 -18.06 -6.29 15.36
C THR A 48 -17.44 -4.91 15.30
N GLY A 49 -18.20 -3.90 14.84
CA GLY A 49 -17.75 -2.50 14.90
C GLY A 49 -16.56 -2.14 14.00
N GLY A 50 -16.28 -2.91 12.94
CA GLY A 50 -15.19 -2.61 12.00
C GLY A 50 -13.82 -3.17 12.39
N ASN A 51 -13.78 -4.18 13.26
CA ASN A 51 -12.58 -4.98 13.52
C ASN A 51 -12.96 -6.43 13.85
N LEU A 52 -11.97 -7.32 13.77
CA LEU A 52 -12.05 -8.67 14.31
C LEU A 52 -11.70 -8.61 15.79
N THR A 53 -12.65 -8.97 16.65
CA THR A 53 -12.41 -9.26 18.06
C THR A 53 -12.14 -10.75 18.23
N VAL A 54 -11.02 -11.09 18.85
CA VAL A 54 -10.63 -12.44 19.23
C VAL A 54 -10.57 -12.47 20.75
N TYR A 55 -11.40 -13.31 21.36
CA TYR A 55 -11.53 -13.44 22.80
C TYR A 55 -11.29 -14.89 23.21
N PHE A 56 -10.45 -15.07 24.22
CA PHE A 56 -10.14 -16.34 24.83
C PHE A 56 -10.31 -16.31 26.35
N ASP A 57 -10.96 -17.34 26.86
CA ASP A 57 -11.17 -17.57 28.29
C ASP A 57 -10.42 -18.83 28.75
N GLU A 58 -9.32 -18.64 29.48
CA GLU A 58 -8.47 -19.73 29.96
C GLU A 58 -9.24 -20.72 30.86
N SER A 59 -10.28 -20.26 31.57
CA SER A 59 -11.02 -21.09 32.54
C SER A 59 -11.81 -22.22 31.89
N TYR A 60 -12.02 -22.14 30.57
CA TYR A 60 -12.70 -23.16 29.78
C TYR A 60 -11.74 -24.09 29.04
N TYR A 61 -10.42 -23.93 29.19
CA TYR A 61 -9.46 -24.87 28.63
C TYR A 61 -9.59 -26.25 29.28
N ASP A 62 -9.70 -27.29 28.46
CA ASP A 62 -9.88 -28.68 28.89
C ASP A 62 -8.82 -29.64 28.34
N GLY A 63 -7.76 -29.10 27.74
CA GLY A 63 -6.73 -29.90 27.06
C GLY A 63 -6.87 -29.93 25.54
N THR A 64 -8.05 -29.61 24.97
CA THR A 64 -8.32 -29.73 23.53
C THR A 64 -7.81 -28.54 22.71
N ARG A 65 -7.72 -28.72 21.38
CA ARG A 65 -7.23 -27.68 20.45
C ARG A 65 -8.22 -26.53 20.29
N ASP A 66 -9.52 -26.83 20.24
CA ASP A 66 -10.56 -25.83 19.98
C ASP A 66 -10.88 -24.99 21.23
N ARG A 67 -10.43 -25.42 22.41
CA ARG A 67 -10.43 -24.64 23.65
C ARG A 67 -9.07 -24.04 24.00
N LYS A 68 -8.16 -23.94 23.02
CA LYS A 68 -6.82 -23.36 23.17
C LYS A 68 -6.68 -22.10 22.31
N GLY A 69 -7.56 -21.14 22.55
CA GLY A 69 -7.63 -19.88 21.81
C GLY A 69 -8.81 -19.79 20.83
N ALA A 70 -8.71 -18.89 19.86
CA ALA A 70 -9.71 -18.63 18.84
C ALA A 70 -9.05 -18.04 17.59
N GLU A 71 -9.42 -18.51 16.40
CA GLU A 71 -8.77 -18.10 15.15
C GLU A 71 -9.77 -17.84 14.01
N ILE A 72 -9.25 -17.27 12.93
CA ILE A 72 -9.91 -17.19 11.63
C ILE A 72 -9.14 -17.99 10.58
N CYS A 73 -9.92 -18.60 9.69
CA CYS A 73 -9.48 -19.47 8.62
C CYS A 73 -10.27 -19.16 7.34
N VAL A 74 -9.81 -19.68 6.20
CA VAL A 74 -10.62 -19.78 4.97
C VAL A 74 -10.93 -21.25 4.73
N PHE A 75 -12.20 -21.58 4.57
CA PHE A 75 -12.66 -22.96 4.35
C PHE A 75 -13.12 -23.20 2.91
N GLU A 76 -12.97 -24.44 2.44
CA GLU A 76 -13.59 -24.87 1.19
C GLU A 76 -15.12 -24.80 1.32
N ASP A 77 -15.79 -24.36 0.25
CA ASP A 77 -17.24 -24.13 0.23
C ASP A 77 -18.03 -25.32 0.79
N GLY A 78 -18.78 -25.07 1.87
CA GLY A 78 -19.63 -26.06 2.51
C GLY A 78 -18.92 -27.08 3.41
N THR A 79 -17.64 -26.87 3.73
CA THR A 79 -16.85 -27.76 4.60
C THR A 79 -16.21 -27.01 5.78
N SER A 80 -15.52 -27.74 6.66
CA SER A 80 -14.60 -27.19 7.67
C SER A 80 -13.13 -27.47 7.33
N THR A 81 -12.83 -27.77 6.07
CA THR A 81 -11.48 -28.02 5.56
C THR A 81 -10.86 -26.70 5.16
N ASN A 82 -9.66 -26.40 5.66
CA ASN A 82 -8.93 -25.19 5.26
C ASN A 82 -8.59 -25.23 3.76
N VAL A 83 -8.83 -24.13 3.07
CA VAL A 83 -8.34 -23.94 1.71
C VAL A 83 -6.83 -23.95 1.74
N ARG A 84 -6.22 -24.79 0.90
CA ARG A 84 -4.79 -24.74 0.59
C ARG A 84 -4.59 -23.54 -0.33
N GLN A 85 -4.03 -22.47 0.23
CA GLN A 85 -4.00 -21.18 -0.46
C GLN A 85 -2.79 -21.07 -1.38
N MET A 86 -1.69 -21.70 -1.01
CA MET A 86 -0.38 -21.48 -1.61
C MET A 86 0.36 -22.81 -1.69
N THR A 87 1.32 -22.90 -2.58
CA THR A 87 2.18 -24.06 -2.81
C THR A 87 3.66 -23.69 -2.78
N LYS A 88 4.01 -22.42 -3.00
CA LYS A 88 5.39 -21.93 -3.01
C LYS A 88 5.57 -20.65 -2.19
N GLU A 89 4.74 -19.63 -2.37
CA GLU A 89 5.07 -18.29 -1.86
C GLU A 89 3.85 -17.44 -1.53
N GLY A 90 4.00 -16.60 -0.51
CA GLY A 90 3.22 -15.37 -0.44
C GLY A 90 3.14 -14.69 0.91
N TRP A 91 2.13 -13.83 1.02
CA TRP A 91 2.17 -12.65 1.88
C TRP A 91 0.96 -12.59 2.82
N GLN A 92 1.21 -12.34 4.10
CA GLN A 92 0.20 -12.16 5.14
C GLN A 92 0.37 -10.79 5.79
N GLY A 93 -0.53 -9.87 5.46
CA GLY A 93 -0.62 -8.54 6.09
C GLY A 93 -1.79 -8.48 7.08
N PHE A 94 -1.60 -7.81 8.21
CA PHE A 94 -2.67 -7.52 9.16
C PHE A 94 -2.31 -6.36 10.09
N SER A 95 -3.31 -5.68 10.60
CA SER A 95 -3.17 -4.76 11.72
C SER A 95 -3.54 -5.45 13.03
N ILE A 96 -2.80 -5.19 14.10
CA ILE A 96 -3.08 -5.70 15.44
C ILE A 96 -3.15 -4.56 16.46
N TYR A 97 -4.08 -4.67 17.39
CA TYR A 97 -4.18 -3.83 18.57
C TYR A 97 -4.14 -4.71 19.81
N VAL A 98 -3.19 -4.40 20.69
CA VAL A 98 -2.97 -5.11 21.96
C VAL A 98 -3.43 -4.21 23.11
N PRO A 99 -4.61 -4.45 23.70
CA PRO A 99 -5.13 -3.62 24.78
C PRO A 99 -4.32 -3.81 26.07
N SER A 100 -4.09 -2.74 26.83
CA SER A 100 -3.46 -2.83 28.15
C SER A 100 -4.40 -3.34 29.24
N ASP A 101 -5.71 -3.22 29.06
CA ASP A 101 -6.73 -3.56 30.04
C ASP A 101 -7.25 -5.01 29.96
N THR A 102 -7.22 -5.61 28.78
CA THR A 102 -7.85 -6.91 28.49
C THR A 102 -6.89 -7.99 27.96
N TYR A 103 -5.65 -7.64 27.66
CA TYR A 103 -4.61 -8.61 27.30
C TYR A 103 -3.46 -8.56 28.32
N PRO A 104 -3.20 -9.59 29.14
CA PRO A 104 -2.15 -9.51 30.14
C PRO A 104 -0.74 -9.49 29.52
N THR A 105 0.23 -8.86 30.21
CA THR A 105 1.61 -8.70 29.72
C THR A 105 2.49 -9.92 29.93
N ASP A 106 2.06 -10.88 30.73
CA ASP A 106 2.79 -12.09 31.13
C ASP A 106 2.28 -13.36 30.41
N LYS A 107 1.58 -13.17 29.27
CA LYS A 107 0.99 -14.23 28.47
C LYS A 107 1.65 -14.34 27.11
N SER A 108 1.49 -15.52 26.50
CA SER A 108 1.99 -15.79 25.16
C SER A 108 0.92 -16.41 24.26
N ALA A 109 0.88 -15.98 23.00
CA ALA A 109 0.01 -16.56 21.99
C ALA A 109 0.61 -16.39 20.60
N ILE A 110 0.36 -17.36 19.72
CA ILE A 110 0.60 -17.18 18.29
C ILE A 110 -0.55 -16.34 17.72
N ILE A 111 -0.22 -15.23 17.07
CA ILE A 111 -1.20 -14.27 16.50
C ILE A 111 -1.39 -14.42 14.99
N ALA A 112 -0.40 -14.99 14.31
CA ALA A 112 -0.46 -15.36 12.90
C ALA A 112 0.30 -16.67 12.68
N GLN A 113 -0.26 -17.57 11.88
CA GLN A 113 0.37 -18.84 11.54
C GLN A 113 0.44 -19.01 10.02
N GLN A 114 1.60 -19.46 9.55
CA GLN A 114 1.76 -20.08 8.26
C GLN A 114 1.69 -21.59 8.48
N PHE A 115 0.59 -22.22 8.08
CA PHE A 115 0.25 -23.59 8.42
C PHE A 115 0.57 -24.56 7.28
N CYS A 116 1.39 -25.56 7.59
CA CYS A 116 1.78 -26.64 6.69
C CYS A 116 1.01 -27.92 7.04
N PRO A 117 -0.05 -28.29 6.29
CA PRO A 117 -0.89 -29.46 6.57
C PRO A 117 -0.22 -30.81 6.24
N GLY A 118 0.92 -30.80 5.55
CA GLY A 118 1.71 -32.00 5.27
C GLY A 118 2.53 -32.46 6.48
N GLY A 119 3.05 -33.70 6.43
CA GLY A 119 3.87 -34.26 7.51
C GLY A 119 3.11 -34.40 8.82
N CYS A 120 3.50 -33.64 9.85
CA CYS A 120 2.83 -33.64 11.16
C CYS A 120 1.60 -32.72 11.23
N SER A 121 1.27 -32.00 10.15
CA SER A 121 0.15 -31.04 10.10
C SER A 121 0.23 -29.99 11.21
N SER A 122 1.13 -29.03 11.02
CA SER A 122 1.43 -28.01 12.03
C SER A 122 1.85 -26.68 11.38
N TRP A 123 2.01 -25.63 12.18
CA TRP A 123 2.60 -24.39 11.70
C TRP A 123 4.05 -24.62 11.24
N CYS A 124 4.46 -23.96 10.17
CA CYS A 124 5.83 -23.88 9.68
C CYS A 124 6.41 -22.48 9.84
N GLY A 125 5.56 -21.48 10.06
CA GLY A 125 5.93 -20.13 10.46
C GLY A 125 4.90 -19.53 11.43
N THR A 126 5.34 -18.59 12.27
CA THR A 126 4.51 -17.93 13.29
C THR A 126 4.94 -16.49 13.52
N VAL A 127 3.97 -15.64 13.89
CA VAL A 127 4.20 -14.40 14.64
C VAL A 127 3.52 -14.53 15.99
N GLU A 128 4.23 -14.18 17.05
CA GLU A 128 3.87 -14.51 18.43
C GLU A 128 3.99 -13.28 19.33
N ILE A 129 3.02 -13.11 20.23
CA ILE A 129 3.21 -12.28 21.41
C ILE A 129 3.78 -13.20 22.50
N VAL A 130 4.89 -12.82 23.11
CA VAL A 130 5.53 -13.57 24.21
C VAL A 130 5.93 -12.58 25.29
N ASN A 131 5.21 -12.55 26.41
CA ASN A 131 5.50 -11.64 27.52
C ASN A 131 5.68 -10.16 27.10
N ASN A 132 4.74 -9.65 26.30
CA ASN A 132 4.77 -8.33 25.65
C ASN A 132 5.87 -8.08 24.60
N THR A 133 6.70 -9.07 24.28
CA THR A 133 7.59 -9.02 23.11
C THR A 133 6.85 -9.52 21.88
N LEU A 134 7.23 -9.04 20.70
CA LEU A 134 6.83 -9.65 19.43
C LEU A 134 7.96 -10.56 18.96
N GLN A 135 7.63 -11.81 18.66
CA GLN A 135 8.58 -12.80 18.17
C GLN A 135 8.07 -13.44 16.88
N THR A 136 8.98 -14.04 16.12
CA THR A 136 8.64 -14.93 15.02
C THR A 136 9.39 -16.25 15.17
N THR A 137 8.75 -17.34 14.76
CA THR A 137 9.39 -18.66 14.66
C THR A 137 9.11 -19.27 13.28
N HIS A 138 10.14 -19.82 12.63
CA HIS A 138 9.98 -20.59 11.38
C HIS A 138 10.78 -21.90 11.41
N ARG A 139 10.39 -22.88 10.58
CA ARG A 139 11.02 -24.20 10.55
C ARG A 139 10.82 -24.97 9.24
N ALA A 140 11.82 -25.79 8.90
CA ALA A 140 11.85 -26.71 7.76
C ALA A 140 11.23 -28.10 8.04
N ALA A 141 10.92 -28.40 9.31
CA ALA A 141 10.44 -29.71 9.71
C ALA A 141 9.63 -29.63 10.99
N CYS A 142 8.95 -30.72 11.34
CA CYS A 142 8.21 -30.92 12.59
C CYS A 142 9.16 -31.08 13.79
N SER A 143 10.00 -30.08 14.01
CA SER A 143 11.06 -30.03 15.02
C SER A 143 11.13 -28.62 15.62
N THR A 144 12.17 -28.36 16.40
CA THR A 144 12.46 -27.03 16.94
C THR A 144 12.66 -26.04 15.80
N GLY A 145 11.97 -24.89 15.87
CA GLY A 145 12.16 -23.82 14.90
C GLY A 145 13.23 -22.81 15.30
N THR A 146 13.54 -21.92 14.37
CA THR A 146 14.38 -20.75 14.59
C THR A 146 13.49 -19.62 15.08
N THR A 147 13.73 -19.13 16.29
CA THR A 147 12.97 -18.02 16.89
C THR A 147 13.80 -16.75 16.92
N ALA A 148 13.19 -15.61 16.60
CA ALA A 148 13.78 -14.29 16.68
C ALA A 148 12.82 -13.30 17.36
N THR A 149 13.36 -12.43 18.21
CA THR A 149 12.62 -11.28 18.74
C THR A 149 12.60 -10.18 17.69
N LEU A 150 11.39 -9.72 17.34
CA LEU A 150 11.14 -8.65 16.38
C LEU A 150 11.03 -7.29 17.07
N VAL A 151 10.34 -7.26 18.21
CA VAL A 151 10.11 -6.05 19.02
C VAL A 151 10.24 -6.43 20.50
N ASP A 152 11.09 -5.72 21.24
CA ASP A 152 11.39 -6.01 22.64
C ASP A 152 10.27 -5.59 23.62
N ASP A 153 9.42 -4.65 23.22
CA ASP A 153 8.28 -4.18 24.02
C ASP A 153 7.21 -3.61 23.09
N ILE A 154 6.08 -4.31 22.97
CA ILE A 154 4.96 -3.87 22.14
C ILE A 154 4.31 -2.63 22.79
N GLU A 155 4.22 -1.54 22.03
CA GLU A 155 3.44 -0.37 22.42
C GLU A 155 1.96 -0.75 22.46
N ARG A 156 1.31 -0.57 23.62
CA ARG A 156 -0.08 -0.96 23.82
C ARG A 156 -1.04 0.17 23.48
N ASP A 157 -2.31 -0.21 23.33
CA ASP A 157 -3.41 0.71 23.07
C ASP A 157 -3.27 1.53 21.77
N VAL A 158 -2.47 1.02 20.83
CA VAL A 158 -2.27 1.56 19.48
C VAL A 158 -2.33 0.43 18.44
N TRP A 159 -2.71 0.78 17.21
CA TRP A 159 -2.73 -0.16 16.09
C TRP A 159 -1.36 -0.25 15.43
N HIS A 160 -0.82 -1.47 15.33
CA HIS A 160 0.41 -1.77 14.60
C HIS A 160 0.14 -2.54 13.32
N SER A 161 0.93 -2.29 12.27
CA SER A 161 0.86 -3.08 11.03
C SER A 161 1.94 -4.15 11.01
N VAL A 162 1.55 -5.39 10.69
CA VAL A 162 2.43 -6.54 10.50
C VAL A 162 2.31 -7.04 9.07
N VAL A 163 3.44 -7.30 8.43
CA VAL A 163 3.49 -8.03 7.16
C VAL A 163 4.45 -9.18 7.31
N VAL A 164 4.05 -10.37 6.88
CA VAL A 164 4.88 -11.57 6.85
C VAL A 164 4.98 -12.03 5.40
N HIS A 165 6.19 -12.34 4.96
CA HIS A 165 6.48 -13.00 3.71
C HIS A 165 7.09 -14.37 3.99
N MET A 166 6.57 -15.41 3.32
CA MET A 166 7.14 -16.74 3.40
C MET A 166 7.18 -17.38 2.01
N ARG A 167 8.38 -17.80 1.61
CA ARG A 167 8.64 -18.65 0.44
C ARG A 167 9.15 -20.00 0.94
N VAL A 168 8.41 -21.07 0.68
CA VAL A 168 8.76 -22.42 1.13
C VAL A 168 9.85 -23.04 0.24
N SER A 169 10.73 -23.83 0.84
CA SER A 169 11.75 -24.62 0.13
C SER A 169 12.27 -25.80 0.98
N GLU A 170 12.61 -26.92 0.32
CA GLU A 170 13.49 -27.98 0.83
C GLU A 170 14.84 -28.07 0.09
N GLU A 171 15.12 -27.10 -0.79
CA GLU A 171 16.36 -26.99 -1.57
C GLU A 171 17.18 -25.73 -1.22
N SER A 172 16.95 -25.15 -0.03
CA SER A 172 17.60 -23.95 0.48
C SER A 172 17.39 -22.70 -0.39
N ASP A 173 16.22 -22.57 -1.00
CA ASP A 173 15.75 -21.38 -1.75
C ASP A 173 14.58 -20.67 -1.04
N GLY A 174 14.35 -20.97 0.24
CA GLY A 174 13.26 -20.42 1.02
C GLY A 174 13.61 -19.05 1.61
N ALA A 175 12.56 -18.31 1.96
CA ALA A 175 12.66 -17.02 2.62
C ALA A 175 11.60 -16.87 3.71
N TYR A 176 11.95 -16.16 4.78
CA TYR A 176 11.02 -15.78 5.84
C TYR A 176 11.33 -14.36 6.34
N GLU A 177 10.38 -13.45 6.15
CA GLU A 177 10.60 -12.03 6.39
C GLU A 177 9.41 -11.39 7.09
N VAL A 178 9.68 -10.39 7.95
CA VAL A 178 8.65 -9.72 8.75
C VAL A 178 8.88 -8.21 8.77
N TRP A 179 7.81 -7.45 8.55
CA TRP A 179 7.77 -6.00 8.72
C TRP A 179 6.86 -5.62 9.88
N TRP A 180 7.30 -4.63 10.65
CA TRP A 180 6.55 -4.00 11.75
C TRP A 180 6.46 -2.50 11.51
N ASP A 181 5.25 -1.97 11.46
CA ASP A 181 4.98 -0.54 11.17
C ASP A 181 5.70 0.00 9.91
N GLY A 182 5.90 -0.88 8.92
CA GLY A 182 6.54 -0.58 7.64
C GLY A 182 8.06 -0.74 7.60
N GLU A 183 8.71 -1.02 8.73
CA GLU A 183 10.13 -1.35 8.80
C GLU A 183 10.35 -2.87 8.72
N GLN A 184 11.29 -3.33 7.90
CA GLN A 184 11.67 -4.75 7.85
C GLN A 184 12.48 -5.07 9.11
N VAL A 185 11.87 -5.78 10.05
CA VAL A 185 12.46 -6.11 11.36
C VAL A 185 13.10 -7.48 11.38
N TYR A 186 12.78 -8.33 10.41
CA TYR A 186 13.39 -9.65 10.24
C TYR A 186 13.41 -10.05 8.79
N SER A 187 14.52 -10.66 8.35
CA SER A 187 14.65 -11.27 7.04
C SER A 187 15.71 -12.36 7.10
N VAL A 188 15.38 -13.51 6.54
CA VAL A 188 16.30 -14.61 6.30
C VAL A 188 15.92 -15.25 4.97
N GLU A 189 16.94 -15.53 4.16
CA GLU A 189 16.85 -16.11 2.82
C GLU A 189 17.82 -17.30 2.74
N ASP A 190 17.77 -18.04 1.62
CA ASP A 190 18.59 -19.23 1.37
C ASP A 190 18.42 -20.32 2.45
N ILE A 191 17.17 -20.50 2.92
CA ILE A 191 16.84 -21.46 3.99
C ILE A 191 15.87 -22.53 3.53
N ASP A 192 15.92 -23.69 4.19
CA ASP A 192 14.81 -24.63 4.16
C ASP A 192 13.72 -24.11 5.11
N VAL A 193 12.48 -24.00 4.62
CA VAL A 193 11.32 -23.56 5.41
C VAL A 193 10.03 -24.13 4.83
N GLY A 194 9.10 -24.53 5.70
CA GLY A 194 7.94 -25.32 5.27
C GLY A 194 8.22 -26.82 5.31
N PHE A 195 7.14 -27.61 5.34
CA PHE A 195 7.25 -29.07 5.29
C PHE A 195 5.96 -29.69 4.74
N GLY A 196 6.11 -30.79 4.01
CA GLY A 196 4.98 -31.51 3.44
C GLY A 196 5.42 -32.49 2.37
N THR A 197 4.62 -32.61 1.31
CA THR A 197 5.03 -33.36 0.12
C THR A 197 5.46 -32.38 -0.95
N TRP A 198 6.72 -32.49 -1.35
CA TRP A 198 7.32 -31.66 -2.38
C TRP A 198 7.28 -32.37 -3.74
N ASP A 199 7.30 -31.59 -4.82
CA ASP A 199 7.59 -32.09 -6.16
C ASP A 199 9.02 -31.77 -6.60
N ASP A 200 9.38 -32.19 -7.81
CA ASP A 200 10.71 -31.96 -8.39
C ASP A 200 11.02 -30.47 -8.69
N ASN A 201 10.08 -29.54 -8.42
CA ASN A 201 10.26 -28.09 -8.60
C ASN A 201 10.26 -27.34 -7.27
N ASP A 202 10.60 -28.02 -6.16
CA ASP A 202 10.66 -27.43 -4.82
C ASP A 202 9.35 -26.73 -4.42
N THR A 203 8.22 -27.34 -4.79
CA THR A 203 6.87 -26.82 -4.54
C THR A 203 6.10 -27.77 -3.62
N LEU A 204 5.43 -27.23 -2.59
CA LEU A 204 4.58 -28.03 -1.70
C LEU A 204 3.29 -28.43 -2.41
N THR A 205 3.25 -29.62 -2.98
CA THR A 205 2.02 -30.22 -3.57
C THR A 205 0.90 -30.42 -2.54
N THR A 206 1.26 -30.53 -1.26
CA THR A 206 0.27 -30.52 -0.17
C THR A 206 -0.37 -29.15 0.04
N GLY A 207 0.21 -28.09 -0.51
CA GLY A 207 -0.12 -26.71 -0.22
C GLY A 207 0.09 -26.33 1.24
N TRP A 208 -0.07 -25.06 1.53
CA TRP A 208 -0.03 -24.45 2.84
C TRP A 208 -0.98 -23.24 2.87
N TYR A 209 -1.25 -22.69 4.05
CA TYR A 209 -2.26 -21.64 4.21
C TYR A 209 -2.03 -20.80 5.45
N PHE A 210 -2.64 -19.62 5.49
CA PHE A 210 -2.56 -18.71 6.62
C PHE A 210 -3.68 -18.92 7.65
N LYS A 211 -3.38 -18.52 8.89
CA LYS A 211 -4.36 -18.24 9.94
C LYS A 211 -3.99 -16.97 10.68
N ASN A 212 -5.00 -16.28 11.23
CA ASN A 212 -4.83 -15.19 12.18
C ASN A 212 -5.73 -15.44 13.39
N GLY A 213 -5.37 -14.93 14.56
CA GLY A 213 -6.18 -15.10 15.77
C GLY A 213 -5.32 -15.14 17.02
N GLU A 214 -5.67 -16.00 17.96
CA GLU A 214 -4.84 -16.31 19.11
C GLU A 214 -4.80 -17.82 19.33
N TYR A 215 -3.60 -18.40 19.24
CA TYR A 215 -3.32 -19.74 19.74
C TYR A 215 -2.50 -19.63 21.01
N CYS A 216 -3.16 -19.78 22.15
CA CYS A 216 -2.57 -19.60 23.47
C CYS A 216 -1.82 -20.88 23.88
N PHE A 217 -0.55 -20.97 23.49
CA PHE A 217 0.24 -22.19 23.67
C PHE A 217 0.86 -22.33 25.07
N ASP A 218 0.87 -21.24 25.85
CA ASP A 218 1.47 -21.12 27.18
C ASP A 218 0.59 -21.71 28.29
N VAL A 219 0.13 -22.95 28.11
CA VAL A 219 -0.82 -23.62 29.03
C VAL A 219 -0.33 -23.68 30.48
N ASP A 220 0.99 -23.76 30.69
CA ASP A 220 1.59 -23.78 32.03
C ASP A 220 1.47 -22.42 32.74
N ALA A 221 1.23 -21.34 32.00
CA ALA A 221 1.01 -19.99 32.50
C ALA A 221 -0.48 -19.67 32.73
N TYR A 222 -1.39 -20.61 32.51
CA TYR A 222 -2.83 -20.33 32.66
C TYR A 222 -3.20 -20.08 34.13
N THR A 223 -3.94 -19.00 34.35
CA THR A 223 -4.36 -18.52 35.67
C THR A 223 -5.86 -18.21 35.70
N ASN A 224 -6.64 -18.77 34.77
CA ASN A 224 -8.03 -18.38 34.48
C ASN A 224 -8.16 -16.91 34.04
N ALA A 225 -7.14 -16.40 33.34
CA ALA A 225 -7.21 -15.07 32.75
C ALA A 225 -8.07 -15.07 31.47
N THR A 226 -8.57 -13.91 31.11
CA THR A 226 -9.16 -13.66 29.78
C THR A 226 -8.15 -12.90 28.93
N ARG A 227 -8.16 -13.14 27.63
CA ARG A 227 -7.30 -12.46 26.66
C ARG A 227 -8.16 -11.96 25.52
N THR A 228 -8.01 -10.69 25.16
CA THR A 228 -8.70 -10.11 24.02
C THR A 228 -7.71 -9.41 23.11
N LEU A 229 -7.71 -9.78 21.83
CA LEU A 229 -6.97 -9.09 20.78
C LEU A 229 -7.94 -8.54 19.73
N TYR A 230 -7.53 -7.44 19.11
CA TYR A 230 -8.24 -6.91 17.95
C TYR A 230 -7.33 -6.94 16.72
N PHE A 231 -7.91 -7.38 15.62
CA PHE A 231 -7.26 -7.37 14.31
C PHE A 231 -8.08 -6.55 13.33
N ASP A 232 -7.42 -5.97 12.36
CA ASP A 232 -8.06 -5.31 11.22
C ASP A 232 -7.17 -5.47 9.97
N ASN A 233 -7.69 -5.17 8.79
CA ASN A 233 -6.97 -5.20 7.52
C ASN A 233 -6.24 -6.52 7.22
N ILE A 234 -6.83 -7.64 7.63
CA ILE A 234 -6.25 -8.96 7.34
C ILE A 234 -6.30 -9.18 5.83
N THR A 235 -5.12 -9.43 5.25
CA THR A 235 -4.90 -9.62 3.82
C THR A 235 -3.95 -10.78 3.62
N TRP A 236 -4.42 -11.82 2.93
CA TRP A 236 -3.64 -12.99 2.53
C TRP A 236 -3.53 -12.99 1.01
N TYR A 237 -2.31 -13.01 0.50
CA TYR A 237 -2.02 -12.95 -0.93
C TYR A 237 -1.12 -14.11 -1.33
N GLU A 238 -1.62 -14.93 -2.24
CA GLU A 238 -0.88 -16.00 -2.93
C GLU A 238 0.00 -15.39 -4.02
N THR A 239 1.28 -15.75 -4.07
CA THR A 239 2.24 -15.35 -5.13
C THR A 239 3.06 -16.54 -5.62
N ASP A 240 2.41 -17.70 -5.77
CA ASP A 240 3.03 -18.95 -6.21
C ASP A 240 3.70 -18.87 -7.59
N ASP A 241 3.40 -17.83 -8.38
CA ASP A 241 4.05 -17.54 -9.66
C ASP A 241 5.44 -16.88 -9.52
N GLY A 242 5.90 -16.65 -8.29
CA GLY A 242 7.17 -16.00 -7.99
C GLY A 242 7.14 -14.49 -8.15
N SER A 243 5.97 -13.85 -8.00
CA SER A 243 5.85 -12.38 -8.06
C SER A 243 6.44 -11.72 -6.80
N ASP A 244 7.31 -10.73 -7.01
CA ASP A 244 7.99 -9.94 -5.96
C ASP A 244 7.22 -8.65 -5.57
N ASP A 245 6.08 -8.39 -6.22
CA ASP A 245 5.25 -7.19 -6.07
C ASP A 245 4.23 -7.25 -4.91
N GLY A 246 4.29 -8.30 -4.09
CA GLY A 246 3.37 -8.54 -2.97
C GLY A 246 3.37 -7.41 -1.93
N TYR A 247 4.53 -6.82 -1.63
CA TYR A 247 4.61 -5.70 -0.68
C TYR A 247 3.89 -4.43 -1.18
N GLU A 248 4.05 -4.04 -2.45
CA GLU A 248 3.37 -2.85 -3.01
C GLU A 248 1.87 -3.06 -3.19
N THR A 249 1.46 -4.29 -3.50
CA THR A 249 0.06 -4.74 -3.47
C THR A 249 -0.54 -4.56 -2.07
N VAL A 250 0.29 -4.58 -1.03
CA VAL A 250 -0.06 -4.25 0.35
C VAL A 250 0.18 -2.73 0.69
N ALA A 251 0.92 -1.93 -0.12
CA ALA A 251 1.43 -0.58 0.23
C ALA A 251 1.04 0.68 -0.62
N TYR A 252 0.35 0.62 -1.79
CA TYR A 252 -0.05 1.77 -2.70
C TYR A 252 -0.66 3.05 -2.06
N THR A 253 -1.16 2.96 -0.84
CA THR A 253 -1.92 4.01 -0.15
C THR A 253 -1.14 5.33 0.08
N GLY A 254 0.18 5.24 0.31
CA GLY A 254 0.98 6.38 0.78
C GLY A 254 1.27 7.47 -0.26
N ALA A 255 1.65 7.08 -1.48
CA ALA A 255 2.15 8.00 -2.50
C ALA A 255 1.05 8.78 -3.23
N GLU A 256 -0.07 8.13 -3.52
CA GLU A 256 -1.10 8.68 -4.41
C GLU A 256 -2.37 9.09 -3.65
N VAL A 257 -2.87 8.24 -2.75
CA VAL A 257 -4.14 8.50 -2.04
C VAL A 257 -3.93 9.54 -0.94
N ILE A 258 -2.96 9.33 -0.03
CA ILE A 258 -2.74 10.25 1.10
C ILE A 258 -2.20 11.61 0.66
N ALA A 259 -1.32 11.64 -0.36
CA ALA A 259 -0.83 12.91 -0.92
C ALA A 259 -1.97 13.74 -1.55
N THR A 260 -2.93 13.09 -2.21
CA THR A 260 -4.11 13.75 -2.79
C THR A 260 -4.98 14.38 -1.72
N LEU A 261 -5.18 13.70 -0.59
CA LEU A 261 -5.93 14.24 0.56
C LEU A 261 -5.20 15.38 1.24
N ALA A 262 -3.88 15.27 1.41
CA ALA A 262 -3.07 16.30 2.03
C ALA A 262 -3.04 17.61 1.23
N ALA A 263 -3.21 17.53 -0.09
CA ALA A 263 -3.24 18.70 -0.98
C ALA A 263 -4.51 19.56 -0.81
N ILE A 264 -5.60 18.97 -0.34
CA ILE A 264 -6.92 19.63 -0.26
C ILE A 264 -7.37 19.89 1.17
N GLU A 265 -6.93 19.08 2.13
CA GLU A 265 -7.43 19.12 3.51
C GLU A 265 -7.19 20.47 4.20
N ASP A 266 -8.27 21.03 4.72
CA ASP A 266 -8.34 22.22 5.56
C ASP A 266 -9.13 21.89 6.84
N PRO A 267 -8.44 21.67 7.98
CA PRO A 267 -9.07 21.31 9.25
C PRO A 267 -9.96 22.41 9.85
N ASN A 268 -9.82 23.64 9.36
CA ASN A 268 -10.59 24.80 9.83
C ASN A 268 -11.80 25.09 8.93
N SER A 269 -12.04 24.28 7.89
CA SER A 269 -13.20 24.46 7.04
C SER A 269 -14.48 24.05 7.79
N ASN A 270 -15.55 24.83 7.68
CA ASN A 270 -16.87 24.53 8.27
C ASN A 270 -17.59 23.33 7.58
N SER A 271 -16.84 22.45 6.90
CA SER A 271 -17.36 21.28 6.22
C SER A 271 -17.52 20.16 7.25
N THR A 272 -18.70 20.03 7.85
CA THR A 272 -19.02 19.01 8.85
C THR A 272 -18.67 17.59 8.39
N PRO A 273 -17.73 16.88 9.03
CA PRO A 273 -17.71 15.42 9.05
C PRO A 273 -18.63 14.95 10.20
N TYR A 274 -19.50 13.98 9.91
CA TYR A 274 -20.34 13.22 10.84
C TYR A 274 -20.23 13.55 12.34
N ILE A 275 -21.22 14.26 12.89
CA ILE A 275 -21.54 14.16 14.31
C ILE A 275 -22.23 12.81 14.50
N HIS A 276 -21.55 11.86 15.16
CA HIS A 276 -22.21 10.71 15.77
C HIS A 276 -23.10 11.27 16.89
N LEU A 277 -24.42 11.31 16.67
CA LEU A 277 -25.37 11.69 17.70
C LEU A 277 -25.50 10.50 18.66
N ASP A 278 -24.55 10.38 19.58
CA ASP A 278 -24.78 9.59 20.77
C ASP A 278 -25.74 10.38 21.66
N ASN A 279 -26.80 9.68 22.03
CA ASN A 279 -27.95 10.19 22.74
C ASN A 279 -27.58 10.50 24.20
N GLU A 280 -26.98 11.66 24.44
CA GLU A 280 -26.87 12.23 25.80
C GLU A 280 -27.78 13.43 25.96
N THR A 281 -28.86 13.23 26.71
CA THR A 281 -29.65 14.28 27.33
C THR A 281 -28.75 15.18 28.17
N THR A 282 -28.31 16.30 27.60
CA THR A 282 -27.46 17.25 28.31
C THR A 282 -28.32 18.30 29.02
N ASN A 283 -28.11 18.41 30.32
CA ASN A 283 -28.74 19.38 31.23
C ASN A 283 -28.21 20.80 30.94
N PRO A 284 -29.03 21.88 30.99
CA PRO A 284 -28.64 23.19 30.46
C PRO A 284 -27.69 24.05 31.31
N ASP A 285 -27.18 23.57 32.44
CA ASP A 285 -26.53 24.42 33.46
C ASP A 285 -25.10 23.98 33.83
N ASP A 286 -24.17 23.94 32.87
CA ASP A 286 -22.74 23.92 33.21
C ASP A 286 -21.94 24.98 32.42
N PRO A 287 -21.47 26.06 33.07
CA PRO A 287 -20.70 27.11 32.41
C PRO A 287 -19.19 26.84 32.58
N GLY A 288 -18.57 26.23 31.58
CA GLY A 288 -17.14 26.41 31.35
C GLY A 288 -16.41 25.29 30.61
N LEU A 289 -16.18 25.49 29.30
CA LEU A 289 -14.88 25.23 28.67
C LEU A 289 -14.81 25.81 27.24
N THR A 290 -14.45 27.09 27.11
CA THR A 290 -13.98 27.66 25.84
C THR A 290 -12.46 27.51 25.74
N THR A 291 -12.01 26.31 25.38
CA THR A 291 -10.70 26.10 24.76
C THR A 291 -10.91 25.53 23.37
N THR A 292 -10.96 26.41 22.38
CA THR A 292 -11.03 26.04 20.96
C THR A 292 -9.68 25.42 20.55
N THR A 293 -9.50 24.12 20.81
CA THR A 293 -8.42 23.33 20.20
C THR A 293 -8.63 23.33 18.68
N THR A 294 -7.70 23.92 17.94
CA THR A 294 -7.67 23.81 16.47
C THR A 294 -7.63 22.33 16.08
N PRO A 295 -8.53 21.83 15.22
CA PRO A 295 -8.58 20.42 14.85
C PRO A 295 -7.25 19.98 14.21
N LYS A 296 -6.69 18.86 14.68
CA LYS A 296 -5.48 18.28 14.08
C LYS A 296 -5.83 17.75 12.68
N PRO A 297 -5.07 18.09 11.62
CA PRO A 297 -5.29 17.52 10.29
C PRO A 297 -5.16 16.00 10.31
N ILE A 298 -6.04 15.32 9.60
CA ILE A 298 -6.08 13.89 9.36
C ILE A 298 -4.81 13.44 8.63
N THR A 299 -4.33 14.22 7.66
CA THR A 299 -3.09 13.95 6.93
C THR A 299 -1.84 14.50 7.62
N SER A 300 -1.92 14.82 8.91
CA SER A 300 -0.75 15.25 9.69
C SER A 300 0.28 14.13 9.86
N ASP A 301 -0.16 12.88 9.81
CA ASP A 301 0.67 11.69 9.82
C ASP A 301 0.12 10.62 8.86
N LEU A 302 1.02 9.77 8.34
CA LEU A 302 0.64 8.70 7.41
C LEU A 302 -0.30 7.70 8.09
N ARG A 303 -0.01 7.34 9.35
CA ARG A 303 -0.82 6.41 10.16
C ARG A 303 -2.21 6.98 10.40
N THR A 304 -2.32 8.26 10.74
CA THR A 304 -3.62 8.94 10.94
C THR A 304 -4.44 8.98 9.65
N ALA A 305 -3.80 9.22 8.50
CA ALA A 305 -4.48 9.25 7.20
C ALA A 305 -4.93 7.86 6.73
N ILE A 306 -4.10 6.83 6.95
CA ILE A 306 -4.45 5.42 6.71
C ILE A 306 -5.65 5.06 7.59
N ASN A 307 -5.58 5.30 8.89
CA ASN A 307 -6.67 4.98 9.83
C ASN A 307 -7.97 5.69 9.47
N HIS A 308 -7.91 6.92 9.00
CA HIS A 308 -9.10 7.65 8.54
C HIS A 308 -9.70 7.09 7.25
N LEU A 309 -8.87 6.68 6.30
CA LEU A 309 -9.34 6.03 5.08
C LEU A 309 -10.02 4.71 5.39
N LEU A 310 -9.39 3.94 6.29
CA LEU A 310 -9.94 2.71 6.83
C LEU A 310 -11.30 2.97 7.47
N THR A 311 -11.41 3.90 8.43
CA THR A 311 -12.68 4.17 9.13
C THR A 311 -13.82 4.55 8.18
N LEU A 312 -13.55 5.28 7.11
CA LEU A 312 -14.54 5.66 6.09
C LEU A 312 -14.99 4.51 5.19
N GLY A 313 -14.10 3.59 4.87
CA GLY A 313 -14.47 2.32 4.22
C GLY A 313 -14.99 1.27 5.17
N GLY A 314 -15.19 1.65 6.44
CA GLY A 314 -15.52 0.82 7.60
C GLY A 314 -14.46 -0.24 7.98
N GLY A 315 -13.23 -0.03 7.50
CA GLY A 315 -11.99 -0.72 7.87
C GLY A 315 -11.22 -1.26 6.66
N GLY A 316 -11.73 -1.07 5.43
CA GLY A 316 -11.34 -1.82 4.21
C GLY A 316 -9.96 -1.48 3.72
N ILE A 317 -9.05 -2.42 3.47
CA ILE A 317 -7.81 -2.06 2.78
C ILE A 317 -8.16 -1.51 1.39
N PHE A 318 -9.20 -2.03 0.71
CA PHE A 318 -9.71 -1.44 -0.54
C PHE A 318 -10.21 0.00 -0.43
N SER A 319 -10.48 0.50 0.78
CA SER A 319 -10.80 1.90 1.05
C SER A 319 -9.58 2.80 1.11
N THR A 320 -8.40 2.23 1.38
CA THR A 320 -7.11 2.91 1.22
C THR A 320 -6.64 2.82 -0.25
N PHE A 321 -7.07 1.80 -1.00
CA PHE A 321 -6.87 1.66 -2.46
C PHE A 321 -7.90 2.45 -3.31
N ARG A 322 -8.42 3.58 -2.81
CA ARG A 322 -9.38 4.41 -3.52
C ARG A 322 -8.86 4.81 -4.91
N GLY A 323 -9.65 4.51 -5.94
CA GLY A 323 -9.30 4.82 -7.33
C GLY A 323 -8.23 3.93 -7.96
N PHE A 324 -7.75 2.88 -7.28
CA PHE A 324 -6.63 2.04 -7.76
C PHE A 324 -6.86 1.43 -9.16
N ARG A 325 -8.02 0.81 -9.40
CA ARG A 325 -8.35 0.25 -10.74
C ARG A 325 -8.30 1.30 -11.85
N MET A 326 -8.70 2.52 -11.53
CA MET A 326 -8.73 3.64 -12.47
C MET A 326 -7.33 4.24 -12.67
N TYR A 327 -6.51 4.24 -11.62
CA TYR A 327 -5.09 4.61 -11.68
C TYR A 327 -4.30 3.62 -12.53
N LEU A 328 -4.49 2.31 -12.32
CA LEU A 328 -3.84 1.25 -13.07
C LEU A 328 -4.17 1.37 -14.57
N ALA A 329 -5.44 1.54 -14.92
CA ALA A 329 -5.85 1.79 -16.31
C ALA A 329 -5.22 3.05 -16.91
N PHE A 330 -5.05 4.11 -16.12
CA PHE A 330 -4.36 5.33 -16.55
C PHE A 330 -2.86 5.07 -16.82
N ILE A 331 -2.16 4.39 -15.92
CA ILE A 331 -0.75 4.01 -16.10
C ILE A 331 -0.57 3.17 -17.36
N TRP A 332 -1.40 2.15 -17.57
CA TRP A 332 -1.31 1.31 -18.77
C TRP A 332 -1.54 2.09 -20.06
N LEU A 333 -2.48 3.04 -20.06
CA LEU A 333 -2.71 3.91 -21.23
C LEU A 333 -1.55 4.90 -21.45
N ASP A 334 -1.00 5.47 -20.38
CA ASP A 334 0.13 6.41 -20.45
C ASP A 334 1.44 5.71 -20.85
N ALA A 335 1.71 4.53 -20.30
CA ALA A 335 2.86 3.68 -20.65
C ALA A 335 2.71 3.05 -22.05
N GLY A 336 1.52 2.58 -22.40
CA GLY A 336 1.21 2.06 -23.73
C GLY A 336 1.38 3.14 -24.80
N LEU A 337 0.97 4.38 -24.51
CA LEU A 337 1.25 5.53 -25.36
C LEU A 337 2.77 5.73 -25.51
N ALA A 338 3.53 5.71 -24.42
CA ALA A 338 4.98 5.84 -24.45
C ALA A 338 5.70 4.73 -25.26
N LEU A 339 5.18 3.49 -25.26
CA LEU A 339 5.77 2.33 -25.95
C LEU A 339 5.37 2.20 -27.43
N LEU A 340 4.16 2.63 -27.81
CA LEU A 340 3.64 2.51 -29.18
C LEU A 340 4.09 3.66 -30.09
N ILE A 341 4.46 4.81 -29.53
CA ILE A 341 4.88 5.98 -30.33
C ILE A 341 6.16 5.71 -31.15
N PRO A 342 7.22 5.08 -30.61
CA PRO A 342 8.44 4.80 -31.38
C PRO A 342 8.28 3.74 -32.47
N THR A 343 7.26 2.87 -32.38
CA THR A 343 7.08 1.72 -33.28
C THR A 343 6.29 2.08 -34.53
N PHE A 344 5.32 3.01 -34.44
CA PHE A 344 4.48 3.41 -35.58
C PHE A 344 4.90 4.72 -36.25
N ILE A 345 5.68 5.55 -35.58
CA ILE A 345 6.25 6.75 -36.17
C ILE A 345 7.77 6.61 -36.07
N PRO A 346 8.50 6.40 -37.19
CA PRO A 346 9.95 6.38 -37.19
C PRO A 346 10.45 7.82 -36.99
N VAL A 347 10.21 8.37 -35.80
CA VAL A 347 10.74 9.66 -35.38
C VAL A 347 12.14 9.35 -34.85
N PRO A 348 13.18 9.92 -35.46
CA PRO A 348 14.48 9.91 -34.83
C PRO A 348 14.33 10.50 -33.43
N ILE A 349 14.76 9.77 -32.40
CA ILE A 349 14.71 10.10 -30.97
C ILE A 349 15.30 11.52 -30.67
N HIS A 350 15.93 12.14 -31.67
CA HIS A 350 16.43 13.50 -31.71
C HIS A 350 15.38 14.62 -31.81
N MET A 351 14.11 14.31 -32.06
CA MET A 351 13.05 15.34 -32.06
C MET A 351 12.35 15.39 -30.70
N GLY A 352 13.04 15.93 -29.68
CA GLY A 352 12.48 16.12 -28.33
C GLY A 352 11.13 16.85 -28.32
N LEU A 353 10.91 17.76 -29.28
CA LEU A 353 9.62 18.43 -29.47
C LEU A 353 8.50 17.47 -29.90
N VAL A 354 8.78 16.49 -30.76
CA VAL A 354 7.77 15.52 -31.21
C VAL A 354 7.40 14.58 -30.07
N SER A 355 8.40 14.05 -29.34
CA SER A 355 8.15 13.23 -28.14
C SER A 355 7.35 13.99 -27.10
N PHE A 356 7.71 15.26 -26.85
CA PHE A 356 6.97 16.15 -25.96
C PHE A 356 5.52 16.32 -26.43
N MET A 357 5.30 16.68 -27.69
CA MET A 357 3.96 16.96 -28.22
C MET A 357 3.08 15.71 -28.19
N THR A 358 3.61 14.53 -28.49
CA THR A 358 2.80 13.31 -28.49
C THR A 358 2.40 12.88 -27.08
N VAL A 359 3.33 12.92 -26.11
CA VAL A 359 3.03 12.64 -24.70
C VAL A 359 2.05 13.68 -24.15
N PHE A 360 2.27 14.95 -24.47
CA PHE A 360 1.40 16.05 -24.08
C PHE A 360 -0.03 15.86 -24.61
N ILE A 361 -0.19 15.57 -25.91
CA ILE A 361 -1.50 15.36 -26.54
C ILE A 361 -2.21 14.15 -25.91
N GLY A 362 -1.52 13.02 -25.73
CA GLY A 362 -2.13 11.84 -25.12
C GLY A 362 -2.56 12.07 -23.68
N ARG A 363 -1.73 12.74 -22.87
CA ARG A 363 -2.09 13.12 -21.49
C ARG A 363 -3.24 14.13 -21.43
N MET A 364 -3.36 15.00 -22.43
CA MET A 364 -4.50 15.91 -22.55
C MET A 364 -5.82 15.19 -22.86
N PHE A 365 -5.79 14.04 -23.56
CA PHE A 365 -6.96 13.17 -23.69
C PHE A 365 -7.34 12.49 -22.38
N LEU A 366 -6.35 12.21 -21.52
CA LEU A 366 -6.55 11.60 -20.20
C LEU A 366 -6.82 12.64 -19.08
N ALA A 367 -6.89 13.94 -19.38
CA ALA A 367 -7.05 14.97 -18.36
C ALA A 367 -8.36 14.85 -17.54
N THR A 368 -9.47 14.52 -18.21
CA THR A 368 -10.75 14.26 -17.53
C THR A 368 -10.75 12.93 -16.77
N TRP A 369 -9.96 11.96 -17.22
CA TRP A 369 -9.70 10.72 -16.48
C TRP A 369 -8.96 11.03 -15.19
N GLN A 370 -7.86 11.78 -15.24
CA GLN A 370 -7.09 12.15 -14.05
C GLN A 370 -7.94 12.96 -13.04
N MET A 371 -8.77 13.89 -13.52
CA MET A 371 -9.71 14.63 -12.66
C MET A 371 -10.75 13.72 -12.02
N ALA A 372 -11.33 12.81 -12.78
CA ALA A 372 -12.30 11.87 -12.24
C ALA A 372 -11.67 10.87 -11.26
N TRP A 373 -10.39 10.53 -11.43
CA TRP A 373 -9.65 9.77 -10.43
C TRP A 373 -9.54 10.54 -9.11
N VAL A 374 -9.21 11.84 -9.15
CA VAL A 374 -9.20 12.70 -7.95
C VAL A 374 -10.56 12.68 -7.26
N HIS A 375 -11.67 12.76 -8.01
CA HIS A 375 -13.02 12.67 -7.45
C HIS A 375 -13.31 11.33 -6.78
N VAL A 376 -12.86 10.22 -7.37
CA VAL A 376 -12.98 8.89 -6.76
C VAL A 376 -12.18 8.80 -5.45
N VAL A 377 -11.01 9.43 -5.40
CA VAL A 377 -10.17 9.45 -4.19
C VAL A 377 -10.84 10.23 -3.06
N ILE A 378 -11.36 11.43 -3.36
CA ILE A 378 -11.78 12.39 -2.33
C ILE A 378 -13.26 12.26 -1.92
N ALA A 379 -14.11 11.61 -2.70
CA ALA A 379 -15.55 11.50 -2.42
C ALA A 379 -15.88 10.34 -1.48
N ASP A 380 -16.72 10.55 -0.47
CA ASP A 380 -17.18 9.53 0.47
C ASP A 380 -17.77 8.31 -0.25
N LYS A 381 -18.75 8.55 -1.14
CA LYS A 381 -19.35 7.54 -2.00
C LYS A 381 -18.71 7.52 -3.38
N SER A 382 -18.39 6.33 -3.87
CA SER A 382 -17.78 6.16 -5.19
C SER A 382 -18.68 6.67 -6.33
N PRO A 383 -18.21 7.61 -7.17
CA PRO A 383 -19.02 8.19 -8.23
C PRO A 383 -19.17 7.31 -9.48
N ILE A 384 -19.08 5.97 -9.38
CA ILE A 384 -19.00 5.03 -10.52
C ILE A 384 -20.09 5.26 -11.59
N VAL A 385 -21.34 5.54 -11.17
CA VAL A 385 -22.45 5.83 -12.11
C VAL A 385 -22.33 7.22 -12.75
N SER A 386 -21.74 8.17 -12.04
CA SER A 386 -21.50 9.55 -12.50
C SER A 386 -20.23 9.69 -13.35
N TYR A 387 -19.29 8.74 -13.27
CA TYR A 387 -18.03 8.75 -14.01
C TYR A 387 -18.22 8.94 -15.53
N ARG A 388 -19.20 8.24 -16.12
CA ARG A 388 -19.56 8.40 -17.55
C ARG A 388 -20.06 9.81 -17.90
N ARG A 389 -20.64 10.53 -16.93
CA ARG A 389 -21.12 11.92 -17.09
C ARG A 389 -19.98 12.93 -16.91
N MET A 390 -18.95 12.59 -16.12
CA MET A 390 -17.79 13.43 -15.81
C MET A 390 -16.74 13.49 -16.92
N LEU A 391 -16.66 12.47 -17.79
CA LEU A 391 -15.78 12.44 -18.96
C LEU A 391 -16.24 13.31 -20.14
N GLY A 392 -17.37 14.03 -19.99
CA GLY A 392 -17.96 14.84 -21.06
C GLY A 392 -17.17 16.11 -21.44
N TYR A 393 -17.38 16.60 -22.66
CA TYR A 393 -16.68 17.77 -23.22
C TYR A 393 -16.81 19.06 -22.37
N GLN A 394 -17.93 19.23 -21.67
CA GLN A 394 -18.13 20.39 -20.78
C GLN A 394 -17.16 20.41 -19.59
N HIS A 395 -16.85 19.24 -19.01
CA HIS A 395 -15.88 19.11 -17.92
C HIS A 395 -14.44 19.21 -18.45
N TRP A 396 -14.19 18.70 -19.65
CA TRP A 396 -12.90 18.84 -20.31
C TRP A 396 -12.50 20.32 -20.47
N ARG A 397 -13.41 21.18 -20.95
CA ARG A 397 -13.14 22.64 -21.07
C ARG A 397 -12.77 23.31 -19.75
N ARG A 398 -13.28 22.79 -18.62
CA ARG A 398 -13.07 23.32 -17.27
C ARG A 398 -11.72 22.90 -16.69
N ILE A 399 -11.35 21.63 -16.83
CA ILE A 399 -10.07 21.10 -16.33
C ILE A 399 -8.90 21.36 -17.28
N ALA A 400 -9.17 21.56 -18.59
CA ALA A 400 -8.13 21.71 -19.61
C ALA A 400 -7.08 22.78 -19.27
N PRO A 401 -7.41 23.99 -18.77
CA PRO A 401 -6.38 25.00 -18.47
C PRO A 401 -5.34 24.53 -17.43
N VAL A 402 -5.78 23.93 -16.33
CA VAL A 402 -4.86 23.38 -15.31
C VAL A 402 -4.18 22.11 -15.80
N ALA A 403 -4.88 21.29 -16.59
CA ALA A 403 -4.31 20.11 -17.21
C ALA A 403 -3.20 20.45 -18.20
N VAL A 404 -3.30 21.57 -18.93
CA VAL A 404 -2.22 22.06 -19.81
C VAL A 404 -0.98 22.35 -18.97
N LEU A 405 -1.10 23.11 -17.88
CA LEU A 405 0.03 23.41 -17.00
C LEU A 405 0.67 22.12 -16.45
N HIS A 406 -0.15 21.21 -15.91
CA HIS A 406 0.29 19.92 -15.39
C HIS A 406 0.98 19.07 -16.45
N ASN A 407 0.32 18.86 -17.58
CA ASN A 407 0.81 17.97 -18.63
C ASN A 407 2.00 18.55 -19.39
N VAL A 408 2.13 19.89 -19.52
CA VAL A 408 3.37 20.50 -20.03
C VAL A 408 4.54 20.11 -19.14
N VAL A 409 4.43 20.34 -17.83
CA VAL A 409 5.54 20.03 -16.91
C VAL A 409 5.84 18.54 -16.90
N MET A 410 4.83 17.69 -16.81
CA MET A 410 5.06 16.24 -16.82
C MET A 410 5.66 15.75 -18.15
N SER A 411 5.25 16.32 -19.28
CA SER A 411 5.80 15.97 -20.60
C SER A 411 7.23 16.47 -20.78
N VAL A 412 7.57 17.65 -20.22
CA VAL A 412 8.96 18.14 -20.16
C VAL A 412 9.80 17.22 -19.28
N THR A 413 9.34 16.89 -18.07
CA THR A 413 10.04 15.97 -17.15
C THR A 413 10.27 14.61 -17.82
N TYR A 414 9.25 14.04 -18.46
CA TYR A 414 9.37 12.80 -19.22
C TYR A 414 10.39 12.90 -20.37
N SER A 415 10.28 13.95 -21.19
CA SER A 415 11.18 14.15 -22.34
C SER A 415 12.62 14.39 -21.90
N LEU A 416 12.83 15.06 -20.76
CA LEU A 416 14.14 15.27 -20.16
C LEU A 416 14.72 13.98 -19.62
N ASN A 417 13.94 13.16 -18.91
CA ASN A 417 14.37 11.83 -18.46
C ASN A 417 14.75 10.92 -19.64
N LEU A 418 13.98 10.97 -20.71
CA LEU A 418 14.29 10.22 -21.93
C LEU A 418 15.58 10.70 -22.59
N ALA A 419 15.77 12.03 -22.68
CA ALA A 419 16.98 12.63 -23.24
C ALA A 419 18.22 12.42 -22.36
N SER A 420 18.04 12.38 -21.03
CA SER A 420 19.10 12.21 -20.04
C SER A 420 19.44 10.76 -19.74
N SER A 421 18.61 9.80 -20.15
CA SER A 421 18.76 8.35 -19.93
C SER A 421 20.17 7.81 -20.24
N ARG A 422 20.84 8.31 -21.29
CA ARG A 422 22.21 7.93 -21.66
C ARG A 422 23.28 8.46 -20.70
N VAL A 423 23.05 9.62 -20.09
CA VAL A 423 23.95 10.24 -19.10
C VAL A 423 23.69 9.62 -17.73
N VAL A 424 22.43 9.46 -17.35
CA VAL A 424 22.00 8.79 -16.10
C VAL A 424 22.50 7.36 -16.05
N GLY A 425 22.34 6.58 -17.13
CA GLY A 425 22.89 5.23 -17.22
C GLY A 425 24.41 5.16 -17.07
N ARG A 426 25.15 6.19 -17.55
CA ARG A 426 26.61 6.29 -17.33
C ARG A 426 26.98 6.67 -15.90
N VAL A 427 26.24 7.58 -15.28
CA VAL A 427 26.47 7.98 -13.88
C VAL A 427 26.20 6.81 -12.95
N ILE A 428 25.11 6.07 -13.17
CA ILE A 428 24.77 4.85 -12.43
C ILE A 428 25.87 3.79 -12.62
N TRP A 429 26.34 3.57 -13.85
CA TRP A 429 27.44 2.63 -14.14
C TRP A 429 28.76 3.00 -13.42
N VAL A 430 29.06 4.30 -13.28
CA VAL A 430 30.24 4.79 -12.55
C VAL A 430 30.06 4.63 -11.04
N ILE A 431 28.87 4.93 -10.49
CA ILE A 431 28.57 4.76 -9.06
C ILE A 431 28.62 3.28 -8.65
N LEU A 432 28.20 2.38 -9.54
CA LEU A 432 28.23 0.93 -9.34
C LEU A 432 29.61 0.29 -9.59
N GLY A 433 30.67 1.10 -9.73
CA GLY A 433 32.06 0.61 -9.79
C GLY A 433 32.51 0.08 -11.16
N GLY A 434 31.82 0.42 -12.26
CA GLY A 434 32.24 0.03 -13.60
C GLY A 434 33.55 0.69 -14.04
N GLU A 435 34.51 -0.10 -14.56
CA GLU A 435 35.80 0.42 -15.03
C GLU A 435 35.65 1.45 -16.16
N HIS A 436 36.52 2.47 -16.15
CA HIS A 436 36.62 3.46 -17.21
C HIS A 436 37.16 2.83 -18.50
N GLY A 437 36.27 2.50 -19.43
CA GLY A 437 36.65 2.20 -20.81
C GLY A 437 37.43 3.38 -21.41
N LYS A 438 38.72 3.18 -21.68
CA LYS A 438 39.58 4.12 -22.41
C LYS A 438 39.03 4.32 -23.83
N GLY A 439 38.15 5.28 -24.04
CA GLY A 439 37.71 5.63 -25.38
C GLY A 439 36.39 6.38 -25.47
N SER A 440 36.34 7.62 -24.98
CA SER A 440 35.52 8.70 -25.57
C SER A 440 35.79 9.99 -24.80
N SER A 441 36.60 10.87 -25.37
CA SER A 441 36.79 12.23 -24.89
C SER A 441 35.46 13.00 -24.86
N GLY A 442 35.12 13.65 -23.73
CA GLY A 442 34.30 14.87 -23.76
C GLY A 442 32.99 14.93 -22.97
N GLY A 443 32.78 14.14 -21.92
CA GLY A 443 31.67 14.36 -20.98
C GLY A 443 32.17 14.37 -19.55
N SER A 444 32.56 15.54 -19.02
CA SER A 444 33.07 15.68 -17.65
C SER A 444 31.97 15.33 -16.62
N ALA A 445 32.39 14.94 -15.41
CA ALA A 445 31.50 14.76 -14.26
C ALA A 445 30.56 15.97 -14.01
N GLU A 446 30.92 17.15 -14.52
CA GLU A 446 30.12 18.37 -14.48
C GLU A 446 28.81 18.25 -15.29
N GLY A 447 28.80 17.48 -16.39
CA GLY A 447 27.60 17.20 -17.17
C GLY A 447 26.61 16.28 -16.44
N GLY A 448 27.12 15.35 -15.62
CA GLY A 448 26.30 14.49 -14.77
C GLY A 448 25.63 15.26 -13.63
N ILE A 449 26.39 16.13 -12.95
CA ILE A 449 25.86 17.02 -11.90
C ILE A 449 24.77 17.94 -12.49
N GLY A 450 25.00 18.53 -13.66
CA GLY A 450 24.01 19.37 -14.33
C GLY A 450 22.69 18.64 -14.63
N VAL A 451 22.76 17.37 -15.05
CA VAL A 451 21.59 16.53 -15.31
C VAL A 451 20.84 16.18 -14.01
N VAL A 452 21.56 15.84 -12.93
CA VAL A 452 20.94 15.56 -11.61
C VAL A 452 20.26 16.80 -11.06
N LEU A 453 20.92 17.96 -11.11
CA LEU A 453 20.33 19.24 -10.68
C LEU A 453 19.10 19.60 -11.51
N LEU A 454 19.12 19.31 -12.82
CA LEU A 454 17.97 19.53 -13.70
C LEU A 454 16.80 18.60 -13.34
N MET A 455 17.05 17.30 -13.12
CA MET A 455 16.01 16.35 -12.69
C MET A 455 15.42 16.74 -11.33
N MET A 456 16.27 17.13 -10.37
CA MET A 456 15.83 17.60 -9.06
C MET A 456 15.00 18.89 -9.18
N PHE A 457 15.40 19.82 -10.05
CA PHE A 457 14.61 21.02 -10.33
C PHE A 457 13.22 20.68 -10.88
N PHE A 458 13.14 19.77 -11.86
CA PHE A 458 11.84 19.36 -12.43
C PHE A 458 10.99 18.59 -11.43
N LEU A 459 11.59 17.77 -10.57
CA LEU A 459 10.88 17.13 -9.45
C LEU A 459 10.27 18.18 -8.51
N LEU A 460 11.04 19.19 -8.11
CA LEU A 460 10.57 20.29 -7.27
C LEU A 460 9.47 21.14 -7.92
N VAL A 461 9.45 21.24 -9.26
CA VAL A 461 8.40 21.94 -10.02
C VAL A 461 7.15 21.07 -10.18
N THR A 462 7.30 19.75 -10.32
CA THR A 462 6.18 18.81 -10.48
C THR A 462 5.29 18.76 -9.24
N VAL A 463 5.87 18.74 -8.04
CA VAL A 463 5.13 18.63 -6.77
C VAL A 463 4.09 19.74 -6.57
N PRO A 464 4.43 21.05 -6.66
CA PRO A 464 3.43 22.12 -6.51
C PRO A 464 2.40 22.11 -7.63
N ILE A 465 2.77 21.70 -8.84
CA ILE A 465 1.84 21.63 -9.98
C ILE A 465 0.83 20.48 -9.83
N LYS A 466 1.26 19.33 -9.29
CA LYS A 466 0.35 18.25 -8.89
C LYS A 466 -0.64 18.75 -7.83
N ALA A 467 -0.18 19.47 -6.81
CA ALA A 467 -1.08 20.05 -5.80
C ALA A 467 -2.10 21.04 -6.40
N ILE A 468 -1.67 21.91 -7.32
CA ILE A 468 -2.57 22.84 -8.03
C ILE A 468 -3.62 22.08 -8.84
N PHE A 469 -3.21 21.07 -9.61
CA PHE A 469 -4.13 20.24 -10.39
C PHE A 469 -5.16 19.56 -9.48
N THR A 470 -4.71 18.93 -8.39
CA THR A 470 -5.58 18.25 -7.43
C THR A 470 -6.58 19.19 -6.79
N ARG A 471 -6.17 20.40 -6.40
CA ARG A 471 -7.08 21.40 -5.79
C ARG A 471 -8.11 21.94 -6.78
N VAL A 472 -7.71 22.20 -8.04
CA VAL A 472 -8.66 22.58 -9.10
C VAL A 472 -9.63 21.44 -9.39
N ALA A 473 -9.14 20.20 -9.51
CA ALA A 473 -10.00 19.03 -9.69
C ALA A 473 -10.97 18.87 -8.50
N ALA A 474 -10.51 19.01 -7.26
CA ALA A 474 -11.35 18.92 -6.07
C ALA A 474 -12.43 19.99 -6.00
N SER A 475 -12.18 21.22 -6.49
CA SER A 475 -13.21 22.26 -6.61
C SER A 475 -14.35 21.89 -7.57
N MET A 476 -14.09 20.95 -8.48
CA MET A 476 -15.07 20.44 -9.44
C MET A 476 -15.86 19.23 -8.92
N LEU A 477 -15.70 18.85 -7.64
CA LEU A 477 -16.46 17.77 -7.03
C LEU A 477 -17.95 18.11 -7.04
N PRO A 478 -18.84 17.25 -7.59
CA PRO A 478 -20.28 17.51 -7.65
C PRO A 478 -20.93 17.84 -6.29
N GLU A 479 -21.91 18.74 -6.28
CA GLU A 479 -22.56 19.24 -5.05
C GLU A 479 -23.23 18.16 -4.18
N GLY A 480 -23.53 16.98 -4.74
CA GLY A 480 -24.12 15.84 -4.02
C GLY A 480 -23.12 14.79 -3.52
N LEU A 481 -21.81 15.04 -3.58
CA LEU A 481 -20.78 14.10 -3.13
C LEU A 481 -19.96 14.70 -1.98
N ASP A 482 -20.15 14.17 -0.78
CA ASP A 482 -19.44 14.62 0.41
C ASP A 482 -17.96 14.21 0.37
N PRO A 483 -17.03 15.11 0.75
CA PRO A 483 -15.62 14.77 0.75
C PRO A 483 -15.24 13.98 2.00
N ILE A 484 -14.22 13.14 1.88
CA ILE A 484 -13.75 12.34 3.01
C ILE A 484 -12.88 13.09 3.99
N VAL A 485 -12.21 14.15 3.56
CA VAL A 485 -11.45 15.06 4.44
C VAL A 485 -12.14 16.41 4.47
N PRO A 486 -12.12 17.13 5.61
CA PRO A 486 -12.65 18.49 5.64
C PRO A 486 -11.83 19.34 4.67
N PHE A 487 -12.52 19.97 3.73
CA PHE A 487 -11.95 21.04 2.93
C PHE A 487 -13.04 22.02 2.48
N ASP A 488 -12.65 23.28 2.28
CA ASP A 488 -13.53 24.30 1.71
C ASP A 488 -13.66 24.12 0.19
N ARG A 489 -14.81 23.62 -0.27
CA ARG A 489 -15.10 23.46 -1.70
C ARG A 489 -15.03 24.77 -2.49
N ARG A 490 -15.25 25.91 -1.84
CA ARG A 490 -15.19 27.25 -2.43
C ARG A 490 -13.84 27.94 -2.24
N PHE A 491 -12.91 27.31 -1.52
CA PHE A 491 -11.55 27.80 -1.25
C PHE A 491 -11.51 29.31 -0.90
N GLY A 492 -12.35 29.72 0.05
CA GLY A 492 -12.49 31.09 0.53
C GLY A 492 -13.36 31.97 -0.36
N GLY A 493 -14.31 31.39 -1.11
CA GLY A 493 -15.18 32.11 -2.05
C GLY A 493 -14.49 32.51 -3.36
N LYS A 494 -13.32 31.93 -3.65
CA LYS A 494 -12.53 32.24 -4.85
C LYS A 494 -12.88 31.35 -6.05
N VAL A 495 -13.82 30.42 -5.87
CA VAL A 495 -14.37 29.68 -7.00
C VAL A 495 -15.14 30.66 -7.89
N ILE A 496 -14.63 30.88 -9.09
CA ILE A 496 -15.19 31.84 -10.05
C ILE A 496 -16.45 31.21 -10.64
N SER A 497 -17.60 31.90 -10.55
CA SER A 497 -18.83 31.54 -11.26
C SER A 497 -18.93 32.35 -12.54
N GLU A 498 -18.12 32.01 -13.55
CA GLU A 498 -18.22 32.62 -14.87
C GLU A 498 -19.16 31.78 -15.74
N GLY A 499 -20.32 32.34 -16.11
CA GLY A 499 -21.30 31.69 -16.97
C GLY A 499 -22.07 30.52 -16.33
N GLY A 500 -22.19 30.49 -14.99
CA GLY A 500 -22.85 29.42 -14.24
C GLY A 500 -21.98 28.18 -14.00
N ALA A 501 -20.67 28.27 -14.22
CA ALA A 501 -19.69 27.22 -13.94
C ALA A 501 -18.79 27.64 -12.77
N GLU A 502 -18.84 26.89 -11.66
CA GLU A 502 -18.00 27.08 -10.47
C GLU A 502 -16.68 26.29 -10.63
N THR A 503 -15.54 26.98 -10.85
CA THR A 503 -14.20 26.34 -10.83
C THR A 503 -13.14 27.24 -10.18
N LEU A 504 -12.20 26.65 -9.43
CA LEU A 504 -11.07 27.37 -8.82
C LEU A 504 -10.02 27.75 -9.87
N GLY A 505 -9.57 29.02 -9.90
CA GLY A 505 -8.48 29.45 -10.78
C GLY A 505 -7.13 28.83 -10.40
N ILE A 506 -6.23 28.65 -11.38
CA ILE A 506 -4.88 28.06 -11.17
C ILE A 506 -4.07 28.83 -10.11
N MET A 507 -4.07 30.17 -10.19
CA MET A 507 -3.36 31.03 -9.22
C MET A 507 -4.01 30.97 -7.84
N GLU A 508 -5.34 30.91 -7.80
CA GLU A 508 -6.11 30.83 -6.56
C GLU A 508 -5.89 29.49 -5.87
N ALA A 509 -5.77 28.39 -6.62
CA ALA A 509 -5.45 27.07 -6.11
C ALA A 509 -4.12 27.05 -5.34
N TRP A 510 -3.10 27.75 -5.84
CA TRP A 510 -1.83 27.87 -5.12
C TRP A 510 -1.90 28.85 -3.95
N THR A 511 -2.47 30.04 -4.16
CA THR A 511 -2.49 31.10 -3.14
C THR A 511 -3.38 30.78 -1.94
N THR A 512 -4.42 29.97 -2.11
CA THR A 512 -5.28 29.45 -1.03
C THR A 512 -4.70 28.24 -0.31
N PHE A 513 -3.61 27.67 -0.81
CA PHE A 513 -2.97 26.54 -0.14
C PHE A 513 -2.15 27.06 1.04
N GLU A 514 -2.66 26.91 2.26
CA GLU A 514 -1.99 27.42 3.46
C GLU A 514 -0.59 26.84 3.65
N TRP A 515 0.29 27.60 4.29
CA TRP A 515 1.67 27.20 4.51
C TRP A 515 1.80 25.90 5.33
N SER A 516 0.99 25.75 6.38
CA SER A 516 0.92 24.54 7.21
C SER A 516 0.54 23.30 6.39
N ALA A 517 -0.45 23.43 5.50
CA ALA A 517 -0.91 22.37 4.61
C ALA A 517 0.11 22.05 3.51
N ARG A 518 0.80 23.06 2.97
CA ARG A 518 1.94 22.85 2.05
C ARG A 518 3.01 21.98 2.68
N VAL A 519 3.47 22.35 3.88
CA VAL A 519 4.53 21.60 4.57
C VAL A 519 4.13 20.14 4.80
N ARG A 520 2.87 19.88 5.20
CA ARG A 520 2.33 18.51 5.33
C ARG A 520 2.37 17.74 4.01
N TYR A 521 1.83 18.31 2.95
CA TYR A 521 1.81 17.71 1.62
C TYR A 521 3.22 17.36 1.11
N PHE A 522 4.17 18.29 1.22
CA PHE A 522 5.56 18.05 0.83
C PHE A 522 6.23 16.95 1.67
N LYS A 523 5.93 16.86 2.98
CA LYS A 523 6.45 15.78 3.84
C LYS A 523 5.91 14.42 3.41
N VAL A 524 4.61 14.29 3.14
CA VAL A 524 4.00 13.05 2.65
C VAL A 524 4.65 12.63 1.32
N PHE A 525 4.77 13.57 0.38
CA PHE A 525 5.39 13.32 -0.91
C PHE A 525 6.85 12.87 -0.79
N LEU A 526 7.65 13.53 0.06
CA LEU A 526 9.06 13.17 0.27
C LEU A 526 9.22 11.79 0.92
N LYS A 527 8.34 11.44 1.88
CA LYS A 527 8.34 10.09 2.48
C LYS A 527 8.03 9.01 1.44
N ALA A 528 7.02 9.25 0.60
CA ALA A 528 6.67 8.33 -0.49
C ALA A 528 7.80 8.20 -1.52
N LEU A 529 8.40 9.32 -1.94
CA LEU A 529 9.53 9.32 -2.87
C LEU A 529 10.75 8.58 -2.32
N ALA A 530 11.05 8.74 -1.02
CA ALA A 530 12.17 8.02 -0.39
C ALA A 530 11.94 6.50 -0.43
N LEU A 531 10.70 6.06 -0.21
CA LEU A 531 10.31 4.66 -0.32
C LEU A 531 10.44 4.14 -1.76
N GLU A 532 9.91 4.87 -2.74
CA GLU A 532 10.02 4.53 -4.17
C GLU A 532 11.49 4.42 -4.63
N VAL A 533 12.36 5.34 -4.19
CA VAL A 533 13.79 5.32 -4.54
C VAL A 533 14.50 4.13 -3.89
N ALA A 534 14.19 3.82 -2.63
CA ALA A 534 14.77 2.67 -1.94
C ALA A 534 14.43 1.36 -2.67
N LEU A 535 13.17 1.18 -3.03
CA LEU A 535 12.69 0.01 -3.78
C LEU A 535 13.32 -0.06 -5.18
N GLY A 536 13.37 1.07 -5.91
CA GLY A 536 14.00 1.11 -7.22
C GLY A 536 15.50 0.78 -7.20
N VAL A 537 16.22 1.15 -6.14
CA VAL A 537 17.63 0.77 -5.94
C VAL A 537 17.75 -0.72 -5.64
N LEU A 538 16.92 -1.25 -4.73
CA LEU A 538 16.89 -2.68 -4.39
C LEU A 538 16.60 -3.54 -5.63
N GLY A 539 15.52 -3.26 -6.35
CA GLY A 539 15.17 -3.96 -7.59
C GLY A 539 16.24 -3.83 -8.67
N GLY A 540 16.87 -2.65 -8.79
CA GLY A 540 18.00 -2.46 -9.70
C GLY A 540 19.22 -3.31 -9.36
N LEU A 541 19.54 -3.47 -8.07
CA LEU A 541 20.64 -4.32 -7.61
C LEU A 541 20.36 -5.80 -7.87
N LEU A 542 19.12 -6.26 -7.63
CA LEU A 542 18.67 -7.63 -7.91
C LEU A 542 18.85 -7.97 -9.40
N VAL A 543 18.34 -7.13 -10.31
CA VAL A 543 18.48 -7.35 -11.76
C VAL A 543 19.95 -7.38 -12.19
N ILE A 544 20.81 -6.56 -11.59
CA ILE A 544 22.25 -6.57 -11.90
C ILE A 544 22.92 -7.86 -11.36
N GLY A 545 22.49 -8.33 -10.19
CA GLY A 545 22.92 -9.61 -9.61
C GLY A 545 22.61 -10.76 -10.56
N GLU A 546 21.35 -10.87 -10.97
CA GLU A 546 20.86 -11.87 -11.93
C GLU A 546 21.62 -11.81 -13.27
N LEU A 547 21.77 -10.62 -13.85
CA LEU A 547 22.51 -10.47 -15.10
C LEU A 547 23.98 -10.89 -14.97
N LYS A 548 24.63 -10.59 -13.84
CA LYS A 548 26.01 -11.03 -13.59
C LYS A 548 26.06 -12.55 -13.44
N TRP A 549 25.15 -13.13 -12.68
CA TRP A 549 25.09 -14.59 -12.52
C TRP A 549 24.93 -15.30 -13.87
N LEU A 550 24.01 -14.84 -14.73
CA LEU A 550 23.82 -15.37 -16.08
C LEU A 550 25.02 -15.18 -17.02
N LEU A 551 25.81 -14.11 -16.85
CA LEU A 551 26.98 -13.82 -17.69
C LEU A 551 28.26 -14.53 -17.26
N TYR A 552 28.38 -14.96 -16.00
CA TYR A 552 29.57 -15.61 -15.44
C TYR A 552 29.39 -17.12 -15.17
N SER A 553 28.20 -17.68 -15.38
CA SER A 553 27.89 -19.10 -15.25
C SER A 553 28.09 -19.93 -16.55
N HIS A 554 28.76 -19.37 -17.56
CA HIS A 554 29.12 -20.03 -18.82
C HIS A 554 30.60 -19.94 -19.17
#